data_AF-A0A1X7V954-F1
#
_entry.id   AF-A0A1X7V954-F1
#
_cell.length_a   1.000
_cell.length_b   1.000
_cell.length_c   1.000
_cell.angle_alpha   90.00
_cell.angle_beta   90.00
_cell.angle_gamma   90.00
#
_symmetry.space_group_name_H-M   'P 1'
#
loop_
_entity.id
_entity.type
_entity.pdbx_description
1 polymer ?
#
loop_
_entity_poly.entity_id
_entity_poly.type
_entity_poly.pdbx_seq_one_letter_code
_entity_poly.pdbx_strand_id
1 'polypeptide(L)'
;MSTALLKFFDSQSDKSNGPFLISCGVASGLFLAVDPETHAVKATNEVTKATNFQIIPSDDKYNEFYITYHEEIGRVLRKRRYSVFCTSDPGSTAALYLNAPVNMRGCNDGPLYMSDTVSDESSRFVLHSRIIHNKVSPVSISTWTNGTEMFFLNCSRRKRKINGYLAVKRVRERGAADTYITACMSSRKYHNGTSVHMLFQLIPTYLVEDEEGSEDYNDENEEETPQPIEQFEIKESETF
;
A
#
# COMPACT_ATOMS: atom_id res chain seq x y z
N MET A 1 -9.87 1.82 28.90
CA MET A 1 -10.81 2.30 27.87
C MET A 1 -10.06 2.40 26.55
N SER A 2 -10.58 1.78 25.49
CA SER A 2 -10.04 1.85 24.12
C SER A 2 -10.55 3.14 23.48
N THR A 3 -9.68 4.10 23.19
CA THR A 3 -10.02 5.23 22.32
C THR A 3 -10.21 4.67 20.92
N ALA A 4 -11.47 4.56 20.47
CA ALA A 4 -11.74 4.35 19.06
C ALA A 4 -11.23 5.58 18.30
N LEU A 5 -10.52 5.36 17.18
CA LEU A 5 -10.07 6.41 16.25
C LEU A 5 -11.28 7.02 15.50
N LEU A 6 -12.17 7.68 16.25
CA LEU A 6 -13.41 8.29 15.74
C LEU A 6 -13.27 9.79 15.46
N LYS A 7 -12.05 10.32 15.44
CA LYS A 7 -11.79 11.73 15.11
C LYS A 7 -10.64 11.82 14.12
N PHE A 8 -10.72 12.82 13.24
CA PHE A 8 -9.71 13.27 12.26
C PHE A 8 -9.88 12.78 10.81
N PHE A 9 -10.96 13.20 10.15
CA PHE A 9 -11.11 13.03 8.70
C PHE A 9 -10.52 14.21 7.89
N ASP A 10 -10.56 15.45 8.39
CA ASP A 10 -10.21 16.63 7.54
C ASP A 10 -8.79 17.19 7.70
N SER A 11 -7.99 16.74 8.68
CA SER A 11 -6.66 17.36 8.97
C SER A 11 -5.46 16.43 8.77
N GLN A 12 -5.66 15.23 8.21
CA GLN A 12 -4.63 14.18 8.12
C GLN A 12 -4.10 13.98 6.69
N SER A 13 -4.81 14.47 5.66
CA SER A 13 -4.34 14.44 4.27
C SER A 13 -2.97 15.09 4.12
N ASP A 14 -2.77 16.25 4.77
CA ASP A 14 -1.54 17.05 4.70
C ASP A 14 -0.31 16.38 5.34
N LYS A 15 -0.49 15.29 6.11
CA LYS A 15 0.60 14.55 6.75
C LYS A 15 0.79 13.14 6.20
N SER A 16 0.01 12.77 5.18
CA SER A 16 0.06 11.44 4.58
C SER A 16 1.13 11.39 3.49
N ASN A 17 1.93 10.33 3.47
CA ASN A 17 2.83 10.02 2.36
C ASN A 17 2.10 9.12 1.36
N GLY A 18 2.22 9.39 0.06
CA GLY A 18 1.65 8.57 -1.02
C GLY A 18 1.00 9.41 -2.13
N PRO A 19 0.23 8.77 -3.03
CA PRO A 19 -0.18 7.37 -3.02
C PRO A 19 0.96 6.38 -3.34
N PHE A 20 0.86 5.18 -2.77
CA PHE A 20 1.78 4.06 -3.00
C PHE A 20 1.02 2.78 -3.32
N LEU A 21 1.60 1.96 -4.20
CA LEU A 21 1.31 0.53 -4.23
C LEU A 21 2.15 -0.16 -3.15
N ILE A 22 1.59 -1.16 -2.48
CA ILE A 22 2.33 -2.01 -1.54
C ILE A 22 2.63 -3.34 -2.22
N SER A 23 3.86 -3.50 -2.69
CA SER A 23 4.37 -4.75 -3.24
C SER A 23 4.76 -5.72 -2.12
N CYS A 24 4.59 -7.01 -2.36
CA CYS A 24 4.82 -8.09 -1.42
C CYS A 24 5.79 -9.11 -2.03
N GLY A 25 6.92 -9.32 -1.34
CA GLY A 25 7.96 -10.28 -1.66
C GLY A 25 8.83 -9.91 -2.86
N VAL A 26 10.13 -10.23 -2.77
CA VAL A 26 11.19 -9.78 -3.70
C VAL A 26 10.95 -10.17 -5.16
N ALA A 27 10.33 -11.32 -5.43
CA ALA A 27 10.16 -11.88 -6.77
C ALA A 27 8.72 -12.30 -7.09
N SER A 28 7.75 -11.99 -6.22
CA SER A 28 6.39 -12.53 -6.33
C SER A 28 5.48 -11.76 -7.28
N GLY A 29 5.80 -10.50 -7.60
CA GLY A 29 4.92 -9.63 -8.40
C GLY A 29 3.54 -9.43 -7.78
N LEU A 30 3.42 -9.58 -6.45
CA LEU A 30 2.15 -9.48 -5.73
C LEU A 30 2.00 -8.08 -5.14
N PHE A 31 0.82 -7.50 -5.30
CA PHE A 31 0.46 -6.19 -4.78
C PHE A 31 -0.75 -6.30 -3.88
N LEU A 32 -0.80 -5.53 -2.80
CA LEU A 32 -1.99 -5.47 -1.97
C LEU A 32 -3.16 -4.81 -2.73
N ALA A 33 -4.33 -5.42 -2.60
CA ALA A 33 -5.57 -4.95 -3.19
C ALA A 33 -6.72 -5.02 -2.17
N VAL A 34 -7.53 -3.97 -2.13
CA VAL A 34 -8.75 -3.89 -1.33
C VAL A 34 -9.93 -4.27 -2.21
N ASP A 35 -10.67 -5.28 -1.79
CA ASP A 35 -11.95 -5.62 -2.38
C ASP A 35 -12.96 -4.49 -2.07
N PRO A 36 -13.50 -3.77 -3.05
CA PRO A 36 -14.39 -2.63 -2.82
C PRO A 36 -15.73 -3.03 -2.19
N GLU A 37 -16.16 -4.28 -2.33
CA GLU A 37 -17.43 -4.74 -1.76
C GLU A 37 -17.27 -5.16 -0.31
N THR A 38 -16.20 -5.89 0.00
CA THR A 38 -16.00 -6.48 1.34
C THR A 38 -15.00 -5.74 2.22
N HIS A 39 -14.21 -4.83 1.62
CA HIS A 39 -13.04 -4.18 2.21
C HIS A 39 -11.96 -5.18 2.67
N ALA A 40 -12.03 -6.43 2.22
CA ALA A 40 -11.02 -7.43 2.49
C ALA A 40 -9.74 -7.06 1.74
N VAL A 41 -8.60 -7.17 2.42
CA VAL A 41 -7.29 -6.91 1.82
C VAL A 41 -6.67 -8.23 1.39
N LYS A 42 -6.49 -8.37 0.08
CA LYS A 42 -5.90 -9.55 -0.58
C LYS A 42 -4.63 -9.11 -1.31
N ALA A 43 -3.97 -10.05 -1.98
CA ALA A 43 -2.92 -9.72 -2.94
C ALA A 43 -3.30 -10.18 -4.34
N THR A 44 -2.93 -9.37 -5.32
CA THR A 44 -3.14 -9.58 -6.76
C THR A 44 -1.80 -9.55 -7.47
N ASN A 45 -1.67 -10.27 -8.58
CA ASN A 45 -0.56 -10.17 -9.51
C ASN A 45 -0.82 -9.17 -10.65
N GLU A 46 -2.05 -8.65 -10.75
CA GLU A 46 -2.43 -7.64 -11.73
C GLU A 46 -2.25 -6.24 -11.11
N VAL A 47 -1.30 -5.47 -11.65
CA VAL A 47 -0.96 -4.11 -11.16
C VAL A 47 -2.17 -3.17 -11.27
N THR A 48 -2.96 -3.28 -12.34
CA THR A 48 -4.19 -2.49 -12.56
C THR A 48 -5.27 -2.72 -11.51
N LYS A 49 -5.24 -3.86 -10.81
CA LYS A 49 -6.14 -4.18 -9.69
C LYS A 49 -5.52 -3.87 -8.32
N ALA A 50 -4.27 -3.41 -8.27
CA ALA A 50 -3.62 -3.04 -7.02
C ALA A 50 -4.26 -1.77 -6.44
N THR A 51 -4.27 -1.66 -5.11
CA THR A 51 -4.87 -0.50 -4.44
C THR A 51 -3.80 0.51 -4.06
N ASN A 52 -4.13 1.78 -4.28
CA ASN A 52 -3.35 2.91 -3.80
C ASN A 52 -3.60 3.12 -2.30
N PHE A 53 -2.53 3.03 -1.52
CA PHE A 53 -2.53 3.31 -0.09
C PHE A 53 -1.83 4.63 0.21
N GLN A 54 -2.28 5.31 1.26
CA GLN A 54 -1.47 6.33 1.92
C GLN A 54 -0.91 5.79 3.23
N ILE A 55 0.23 6.35 3.62
CA ILE A 55 0.94 6.02 4.84
C ILE A 55 0.89 7.24 5.75
N ILE A 56 0.26 7.10 6.91
CA ILE A 56 0.08 8.20 7.86
C ILE A 56 0.98 7.96 9.08
N PRO A 57 2.02 8.76 9.31
CA PRO A 57 2.82 8.69 10.54
C PRO A 57 1.94 8.97 11.76
N SER A 58 2.01 8.10 12.78
CA SER A 58 1.22 8.25 14.00
C SER A 58 1.97 9.00 15.11
N ASP A 59 3.28 8.77 15.25
CA ASP A 59 4.10 9.24 16.37
C ASP A 59 5.60 9.04 16.06
N ASP A 60 6.35 10.14 15.94
CA ASP A 60 7.78 10.12 15.62
C ASP A 60 8.63 9.42 16.69
N LYS A 61 8.14 9.34 17.94
CA LYS A 61 8.90 8.74 19.04
C LYS A 61 9.06 7.22 18.88
N TYR A 62 8.13 6.56 18.19
CA TYR A 62 8.10 5.10 18.07
C TYR A 62 8.18 4.60 16.62
N ASN A 63 8.34 5.50 15.64
CA ASN A 63 8.31 5.18 14.21
C ASN A 63 7.07 4.36 13.83
N GLU A 64 5.92 4.71 14.42
CA GLU A 64 4.65 4.05 14.17
C GLU A 64 3.86 4.76 13.08
N PHE A 65 3.07 4.00 12.33
CA PHE A 65 2.25 4.53 11.25
C PHE A 65 0.98 3.72 11.01
N TYR A 66 0.10 4.30 10.20
CA TYR A 66 -1.10 3.66 9.69
C TYR A 66 -0.98 3.44 8.18
N ILE A 67 -1.59 2.36 7.70
CA ILE A 67 -1.82 2.12 6.27
C ILE A 67 -3.29 2.42 6.01
N THR A 68 -3.55 3.35 5.10
CA THR A 68 -4.91 3.83 4.82
C THR A 68 -5.28 3.70 3.35
N TYR A 69 -6.57 3.48 3.13
CA TYR A 69 -7.21 3.47 1.82
C TYR A 69 -8.36 4.49 1.85
N HIS A 70 -8.44 5.39 0.87
CA HIS A 70 -9.51 6.38 0.79
C HIS A 70 -10.60 5.89 -0.16
N GLU A 71 -11.85 5.95 0.31
CA GLU A 71 -13.02 5.56 -0.47
C GLU A 71 -14.07 6.67 -0.45
N GLU A 72 -14.87 6.81 -1.51
CA GLU A 72 -15.99 7.75 -1.56
C GLU A 72 -16.94 7.57 -0.35
N ILE A 73 -17.25 8.67 0.35
CA ILE A 73 -18.11 8.67 1.55
C ILE A 73 -19.46 7.98 1.29
N GLY A 74 -20.03 8.18 0.09
CA GLY A 74 -21.30 7.58 -0.30
C GLY A 74 -21.30 6.04 -0.28
N ARG A 75 -20.15 5.40 -0.51
CA ARG A 75 -20.01 3.93 -0.45
C ARG A 75 -19.82 3.44 0.99
N VAL A 76 -19.04 4.19 1.79
CA VAL A 76 -18.80 3.89 3.21
C VAL A 76 -20.10 3.97 4.04
N LEU A 77 -20.92 5.01 3.81
CA LEU A 77 -22.14 5.26 4.59
C LEU A 77 -23.27 4.25 4.31
N ARG A 78 -23.33 3.61 3.14
CA ARG A 78 -24.36 2.59 2.81
C ARG A 78 -24.36 1.41 3.79
N LYS A 79 -23.26 1.18 4.50
CA LYS A 79 -23.10 0.09 5.49
C LYS A 79 -23.38 0.52 6.94
N ARG A 80 -23.61 1.82 7.22
CA ARG A 80 -23.91 2.34 8.58
C ARG A 80 -25.40 2.62 8.74
N ARG A 81 -25.98 2.24 9.88
CA ARG A 81 -27.22 2.88 10.37
C ARG A 81 -26.83 4.29 10.85
N TYR A 82 -27.09 5.30 10.01
CA TYR A 82 -27.06 6.75 10.27
C TYR A 82 -26.01 7.26 11.28
N SER A 83 -24.93 7.86 10.80
CA SER A 83 -24.08 8.75 11.61
C SER A 83 -24.18 10.21 11.14
N VAL A 84 -24.35 11.10 12.11
CA VAL A 84 -24.80 12.51 12.12
C VAL A 84 -23.93 13.52 11.33
N PHE A 85 -23.03 13.09 10.43
CA PHE A 85 -22.20 14.01 9.65
C PHE A 85 -22.29 13.69 8.16
N CYS A 86 -23.36 14.19 7.53
CA CYS A 86 -23.44 14.36 6.09
C CYS A 86 -23.16 15.83 5.77
N THR A 87 -21.89 16.22 5.66
CA THR A 87 -21.54 17.36 4.82
C THR A 87 -21.37 16.82 3.41
N SER A 88 -22.32 17.21 2.58
CA SER A 88 -22.65 16.68 1.26
C SER A 88 -21.87 17.38 0.16
N ASP A 89 -20.54 17.23 0.18
CA ASP A 89 -19.70 17.69 -0.93
C ASP A 89 -19.46 16.52 -1.91
N PRO A 90 -19.81 16.67 -3.20
CA PRO A 90 -19.51 15.68 -4.23
C PRO A 90 -18.00 15.43 -4.30
N GLY A 91 -17.59 14.16 -4.27
CA GLY A 91 -16.16 13.77 -4.34
C GLY A 91 -15.45 13.63 -3.00
N SER A 92 -16.11 13.87 -1.87
CA SER A 92 -15.51 13.65 -0.55
C SER A 92 -15.22 12.17 -0.30
N THR A 93 -14.02 11.89 0.22
CA THR A 93 -13.54 10.53 0.54
C THR A 93 -13.37 10.36 2.05
N ALA A 94 -13.48 9.12 2.53
CA ALA A 94 -13.22 8.74 3.90
C ALA A 94 -11.99 7.82 3.95
N ALA A 95 -11.09 8.08 4.89
CA ALA A 95 -9.98 7.18 5.19
C ALA A 95 -10.47 5.92 5.92
N LEU A 96 -10.13 4.76 5.37
CA LEU A 96 -10.26 3.46 6.00
C LEU A 96 -8.86 2.97 6.38
N TYR A 97 -8.73 2.38 7.57
CA TYR A 97 -7.46 1.95 8.14
C TYR A 97 -7.32 0.43 8.07
N LEU A 98 -6.12 -0.05 7.75
CA LEU A 98 -5.83 -1.49 7.79
C LEU A 98 -5.91 -2.00 9.23
N ASN A 99 -6.91 -2.84 9.50
CA ASN A 99 -7.12 -3.41 10.82
C ASN A 99 -6.46 -4.80 10.90
N ALA A 100 -5.43 -4.91 11.75
CA ALA A 100 -4.62 -6.10 11.95
C ALA A 100 -4.68 -6.60 13.41
N PRO A 101 -5.88 -6.94 13.95
CA PRO A 101 -6.00 -7.38 15.33
C PRO A 101 -5.35 -8.76 15.49
N VAL A 102 -4.38 -8.88 16.41
CA VAL A 102 -3.71 -10.16 16.66
C VAL A 102 -4.20 -10.82 17.94
N ASN A 103 -4.22 -12.15 17.98
CA ASN A 103 -4.50 -12.90 19.19
C ASN A 103 -3.29 -12.90 20.16
N MET A 104 -3.38 -13.59 21.29
CA MET A 104 -2.30 -13.68 22.28
C MET A 104 -1.01 -14.34 21.74
N ARG A 105 -1.09 -15.07 20.62
CA ARG A 105 0.04 -15.71 19.94
C ARG A 105 0.63 -14.85 18.83
N GLY A 106 0.11 -13.65 18.59
CA GLY A 106 0.55 -12.77 17.51
C GLY A 106 0.05 -13.19 16.14
N CYS A 107 -1.07 -13.91 16.08
CA CYS A 107 -1.65 -14.39 14.83
C CYS A 107 -3.02 -13.76 14.57
N ASN A 108 -3.33 -13.60 13.29
CA ASN A 108 -4.65 -13.40 12.71
C ASN A 108 -4.67 -14.18 11.39
N ASP A 109 -5.57 -15.14 11.25
CA ASP A 109 -5.57 -16.01 10.06
C ASP A 109 -6.11 -15.31 8.80
N GLY A 110 -6.63 -14.10 8.91
CA GLY A 110 -7.03 -13.28 7.78
C GLY A 110 -8.32 -13.74 7.06
N PRO A 111 -8.71 -13.05 5.97
CA PRO A 111 -8.08 -11.84 5.44
C PRO A 111 -8.13 -10.69 6.45
N LEU A 112 -7.21 -9.73 6.34
CA LEU A 112 -7.34 -8.46 7.05
C LEU A 112 -8.33 -7.56 6.31
N TYR A 113 -8.82 -6.52 6.98
CA TYR A 113 -9.87 -5.65 6.45
C TYR A 113 -9.53 -4.19 6.64
N MET A 114 -9.96 -3.35 5.68
CA MET A 114 -10.02 -1.91 5.85
C MET A 114 -11.26 -1.52 6.65
N SER A 115 -11.06 -0.68 7.67
CA SER A 115 -12.14 -0.26 8.56
C SER A 115 -12.02 1.20 8.93
N ASP A 116 -13.17 1.87 8.95
CA ASP A 116 -13.32 3.26 9.39
C ASP A 116 -13.15 3.43 10.91
N THR A 117 -13.24 2.33 11.67
CA THR A 117 -13.22 2.34 13.13
C THR A 117 -12.28 1.25 13.62
N VAL A 118 -11.06 1.66 13.95
CA VAL A 118 -10.01 0.76 14.40
C VAL A 118 -9.53 1.13 15.80
N SER A 119 -9.00 0.13 16.51
CA SER A 119 -8.30 0.37 17.77
C SER A 119 -6.86 0.77 17.49
N ASP A 120 -6.36 1.75 18.24
CA ASP A 120 -4.92 2.10 18.25
C ASP A 120 -4.00 0.87 18.47
N GLU A 121 -4.51 -0.18 19.13
CA GLU A 121 -3.76 -1.40 19.44
C GLU A 121 -3.76 -2.44 18.28
N SER A 122 -4.47 -2.20 17.19
CA SER A 122 -4.59 -3.14 16.07
C SER A 122 -4.37 -2.53 14.68
N SER A 123 -4.29 -1.21 14.54
CA SER A 123 -4.10 -0.54 13.24
C SER A 123 -2.75 0.14 13.04
N ARG A 124 -1.88 0.12 14.06
CA ARG A 124 -0.55 0.71 14.00
C ARG A 124 0.47 -0.31 13.55
N PHE A 125 1.39 0.13 12.70
CA PHE A 125 2.46 -0.68 12.17
C PHE A 125 3.82 -0.07 12.49
N VAL A 126 4.84 -0.92 12.51
CA VAL A 126 6.24 -0.56 12.75
C VAL A 126 7.12 -1.29 11.74
N LEU A 127 8.09 -0.57 11.17
CA LEU A 127 9.05 -1.13 10.22
C LEU A 127 10.20 -1.84 10.92
N HIS A 128 10.55 -3.02 10.42
CA HIS A 128 11.75 -3.75 10.81
C HIS A 128 12.49 -4.27 9.57
N SER A 129 13.82 -4.16 9.59
CA SER A 129 14.69 -4.71 8.52
C SER A 129 14.80 -6.24 8.53
N ARG A 130 14.40 -6.91 9.62
CA ARG A 130 14.39 -8.38 9.76
C ARG A 130 13.29 -8.81 10.74
N ILE A 131 12.88 -10.09 10.70
CA ILE A 131 12.02 -10.68 11.74
C ILE A 131 12.86 -10.87 13.01
N ILE A 132 12.41 -10.34 14.14
CA ILE A 132 13.18 -10.38 15.38
C ILE A 132 12.27 -10.74 16.56
N HIS A 133 12.75 -11.64 17.40
CA HIS A 133 12.07 -12.01 18.64
C HIS A 133 12.40 -11.09 19.84
N ASN A 134 13.33 -10.13 19.67
CA ASN A 134 13.98 -9.33 20.73
C ASN A 134 14.12 -7.84 20.36
N LYS A 135 14.52 -7.02 21.35
CA LYS A 135 14.68 -5.55 21.29
C LYS A 135 15.69 -5.10 20.22
N VAL A 136 15.21 -4.83 19.01
CA VAL A 136 15.91 -3.99 18.04
C VAL A 136 15.02 -2.82 17.69
N SER A 137 15.66 -1.68 17.45
CA SER A 137 14.96 -0.43 17.18
C SER A 137 14.18 -0.50 15.87
N PRO A 138 12.94 0.03 15.86
CA PRO A 138 12.21 0.34 14.64
C PRO A 138 13.03 1.14 13.63
N VAL A 139 12.79 0.88 12.35
CA VAL A 139 13.33 1.72 11.27
C VAL A 139 12.40 2.92 11.06
N SER A 140 12.96 4.08 10.71
CA SER A 140 12.17 5.27 10.35
C SER A 140 11.30 4.98 9.13
N ILE A 141 10.10 5.55 9.10
CA ILE A 141 9.20 5.42 7.95
C ILE A 141 9.77 6.01 6.66
N SER A 142 10.61 7.04 6.80
CA SER A 142 11.24 7.71 5.67
C SER A 142 12.12 6.79 4.84
N THR A 143 12.68 5.72 5.41
CA THR A 143 13.50 4.77 4.64
C THR A 143 12.63 3.89 3.73
N TRP A 144 11.39 3.62 4.13
CA TRP A 144 10.47 2.80 3.34
C TRP A 144 9.79 3.60 2.25
N THR A 145 9.44 4.87 2.53
CA THR A 145 8.79 5.75 1.55
C THR A 145 9.71 6.17 0.39
N ASN A 146 11.03 5.99 0.53
CA ASN A 146 11.98 6.12 -0.58
C ASN A 146 11.83 5.01 -1.63
N GLY A 147 11.10 3.94 -1.31
CA GLY A 147 10.61 2.95 -2.26
C GLY A 147 11.63 1.94 -2.78
N THR A 148 12.85 1.90 -2.27
CA THR A 148 13.90 0.97 -2.75
C THR A 148 14.04 -0.29 -1.91
N GLU A 149 13.70 -0.23 -0.63
CA GLU A 149 13.95 -1.31 0.33
C GLU A 149 12.66 -2.04 0.73
N MET A 150 12.80 -3.34 1.00
CA MET A 150 11.72 -4.16 1.54
C MET A 150 11.84 -4.33 3.06
N PHE A 151 10.73 -4.21 3.77
CA PHE A 151 10.69 -4.32 5.23
C PHE A 151 9.63 -5.29 5.72
N PHE A 152 9.85 -5.81 6.93
CA PHE A 152 8.82 -6.50 7.69
C PHE A 152 7.94 -5.49 8.41
N LEU A 153 6.63 -5.65 8.30
CA LEU A 153 5.66 -4.78 8.97
C LEU A 153 5.15 -5.48 10.23
N ASN A 154 5.54 -5.00 11.40
CA ASN A 154 5.03 -5.51 12.68
C ASN A 154 3.74 -4.79 13.05
N CYS A 155 2.72 -5.53 13.47
CA CYS A 155 1.45 -5.01 13.97
C CYS A 155 1.65 -4.58 15.44
N SER A 156 1.72 -3.28 15.69
CA SER A 156 2.05 -2.71 17.00
C SER A 156 0.99 -3.04 18.05
N ARG A 157 1.45 -3.61 19.16
CA ARG A 157 0.72 -3.69 20.43
C ARG A 157 1.54 -3.04 21.53
N ARG A 158 1.50 -1.70 21.64
CA ARG A 158 2.22 -0.91 22.67
C ARG A 158 2.12 -1.51 24.09
N LYS A 159 1.02 -2.20 24.44
CA LYS A 159 0.78 -2.79 25.78
C LYS A 159 1.19 -4.24 25.95
N ARG A 160 1.39 -5.02 24.88
CA ARG A 160 1.74 -6.45 24.96
C ARG A 160 2.76 -6.74 23.88
N LYS A 161 4.00 -7.06 24.26
CA LYS A 161 5.12 -7.44 23.37
C LYS A 161 4.80 -8.72 22.58
N ILE A 162 3.83 -8.65 21.68
CA ILE A 162 3.35 -9.76 20.88
C ILE A 162 3.80 -9.48 19.46
N ASN A 163 4.72 -10.29 18.99
CA ASN A 163 5.34 -10.16 17.69
C ASN A 163 4.43 -10.75 16.61
N GLY A 164 3.47 -9.97 16.13
CA GLY A 164 2.66 -10.28 14.95
C GLY A 164 3.11 -9.44 13.76
N TYR A 165 3.33 -10.06 12.61
CA TYR A 165 3.80 -9.41 11.40
C TYR A 165 2.77 -9.57 10.30
N LEU A 166 2.57 -8.53 9.50
CA LEU A 166 1.79 -8.62 8.28
C LEU A 166 2.42 -9.68 7.37
N ALA A 167 1.57 -10.49 6.76
CA ALA A 167 1.96 -11.50 5.79
C ALA A 167 0.89 -11.60 4.70
N VAL A 168 1.31 -12.02 3.52
CA VAL A 168 0.43 -12.49 2.45
C VAL A 168 0.62 -13.99 2.33
N LYS A 169 -0.47 -14.76 2.50
CA LYS A 169 -0.44 -16.22 2.40
C LYS A 169 -1.25 -16.71 1.21
N ARG A 170 -0.71 -17.72 0.54
CA ARG A 170 -1.42 -18.48 -0.49
C ARG A 170 -2.48 -19.36 0.17
N VAL A 171 -3.71 -19.28 -0.32
CA VAL A 171 -4.84 -20.12 0.07
C VAL A 171 -5.26 -20.92 -1.16
N ARG A 172 -5.27 -22.24 -0.99
CA ARG A 172 -5.74 -23.19 -1.99
C ARG A 172 -7.11 -23.68 -1.60
N GLU A 173 -8.12 -23.29 -2.37
CA GLU A 173 -9.44 -23.91 -2.30
C GLU A 173 -9.55 -25.00 -3.38
N ARG A 174 -10.18 -26.13 -3.04
CA ARG A 174 -10.31 -27.24 -3.99
C ARG A 174 -11.10 -26.79 -5.21
N GLY A 175 -10.48 -26.85 -6.38
CA GLY A 175 -11.12 -26.52 -7.67
C GLY A 175 -11.17 -25.03 -8.00
N ALA A 176 -10.57 -24.16 -7.18
CA ALA A 176 -10.45 -22.74 -7.46
C ALA A 176 -9.00 -22.34 -7.79
N ALA A 177 -8.83 -21.19 -8.43
CA ALA A 177 -7.51 -20.58 -8.62
C ALA A 177 -6.86 -20.28 -7.26
N ASP A 178 -5.53 -20.31 -7.22
CA ASP A 178 -4.79 -19.90 -6.02
C ASP A 178 -5.12 -18.44 -5.68
N THR A 179 -5.52 -18.20 -4.44
CA THR A 179 -5.77 -16.84 -3.93
C THR A 179 -4.72 -16.47 -2.91
N TYR A 180 -4.41 -15.18 -2.80
CA TYR A 180 -3.48 -14.67 -1.80
C TYR A 180 -4.22 -13.73 -0.86
N ILE A 181 -4.19 -14.03 0.43
CA ILE A 181 -4.88 -13.22 1.45
C ILE A 181 -3.89 -12.65 2.44
N THR A 182 -4.19 -11.45 2.95
CA THR A 182 -3.41 -10.88 4.06
C THR A 182 -3.70 -11.60 5.37
N ALA A 183 -2.73 -11.66 6.26
CA ALA A 183 -2.84 -12.27 7.57
C ALA A 183 -1.83 -11.61 8.52
N CYS A 184 -1.96 -11.86 9.82
CA CYS A 184 -0.90 -11.58 10.77
C CYS A 184 -0.28 -12.89 11.22
N MET A 185 1.04 -13.01 11.13
CA MET A 185 1.77 -14.21 11.52
C MET A 185 2.76 -13.90 12.62
N SER A 186 2.88 -14.83 13.57
CA SER A 186 3.91 -14.71 14.59
C SER A 186 5.30 -14.69 13.95
N SER A 187 6.21 -13.89 14.51
CA SER A 187 7.64 -13.92 14.15
C SER A 187 8.26 -15.33 14.09
N ARG A 188 7.68 -16.30 14.79
CA ARG A 188 8.22 -17.67 14.89
C ARG A 188 7.84 -18.56 13.70
N LYS A 189 6.93 -18.10 12.83
CA LYS A 189 6.50 -18.87 11.67
C LYS A 189 7.45 -18.64 10.49
N TYR A 190 7.69 -19.70 9.73
CA TYR A 190 8.55 -19.70 8.56
C TYR A 190 7.89 -18.93 7.41
N HIS A 191 8.69 -18.14 6.69
CA HIS A 191 8.32 -17.53 5.41
C HIS A 191 8.95 -18.38 4.32
N ASN A 192 8.15 -18.85 3.37
CA ASN A 192 8.65 -19.42 2.12
C ASN A 192 8.17 -18.48 1.02
N GLY A 193 9.09 -17.90 0.25
CA GLY A 193 8.76 -16.92 -0.81
C GLY A 193 7.86 -17.43 -1.93
N THR A 194 7.24 -18.62 -1.75
CA THR A 194 6.31 -19.30 -2.63
C THR A 194 4.88 -19.41 -2.06
N SER A 195 4.69 -19.31 -0.74
CA SER A 195 3.35 -19.42 -0.13
C SER A 195 3.10 -18.48 1.04
N VAL A 196 4.14 -17.89 1.63
CA VAL A 196 4.03 -16.90 2.70
C VAL A 196 5.05 -15.80 2.47
N HIS A 197 4.57 -14.60 2.18
CA HIS A 197 5.38 -13.41 1.90
C HIS A 197 5.24 -12.43 3.06
N MET A 198 6.34 -11.91 3.58
CA MET A 198 6.36 -11.04 4.77
C MET A 198 7.20 -9.77 4.59
N LEU A 199 7.78 -9.60 3.40
CA LEU A 199 8.57 -8.44 3.00
C LEU A 199 7.71 -7.55 2.12
N PHE A 200 7.68 -6.26 2.43
CA PHE A 200 6.84 -5.29 1.75
C PHE A 200 7.66 -4.10 1.27
N GLN A 201 7.38 -3.62 0.07
CA GLN A 201 7.98 -2.44 -0.55
C GLN A 201 6.88 -1.44 -0.88
N LEU A 202 7.14 -0.15 -0.66
CA LEU A 202 6.31 0.89 -1.23
C LEU A 202 6.80 1.20 -2.64
N ILE A 203 5.90 1.20 -3.60
CA ILE A 203 6.17 1.66 -4.96
C ILE A 203 5.37 2.95 -5.15
N PRO A 204 6.03 4.11 -5.26
CA PRO A 204 5.37 5.34 -5.63
C PRO A 204 4.63 5.18 -6.96
N THR A 205 3.36 5.57 -7.02
CA THR A 205 2.51 5.31 -8.19
C THR A 205 3.01 6.00 -9.45
N TYR A 206 3.71 7.12 -9.33
CA TYR A 206 4.31 7.83 -10.47
C TYR A 206 5.48 7.09 -11.14
N LEU A 207 5.99 6.01 -10.52
CA LEU A 207 7.02 5.15 -11.12
C LEU A 207 6.42 3.94 -11.85
N VAL A 208 5.10 3.77 -11.79
CA VAL A 208 4.40 2.72 -12.53
C VAL A 208 4.00 3.35 -13.86
N GLU A 209 4.79 3.09 -14.90
CA GLU A 209 4.40 3.44 -16.27
C GLU A 209 3.19 2.57 -16.64
N ASP A 210 2.09 3.22 -16.99
CA ASP A 210 0.95 2.54 -17.60
C ASP A 210 1.41 2.01 -18.96
N GLU A 211 1.68 0.71 -19.07
CA GLU A 211 1.65 0.05 -20.37
C GLU A 211 0.18 -0.03 -20.83
N GLU A 212 -0.34 1.09 -21.32
CA GLU A 212 -1.47 1.09 -22.25
C GLU A 212 -0.96 1.49 -23.62
N GLY A 213 -1.27 0.65 -24.61
CA GLY A 213 -0.87 0.81 -25.99
C GLY A 213 -1.08 2.23 -26.46
N SER A 214 0.01 2.86 -26.94
CA SER A 214 -0.10 4.04 -27.78
C SER A 214 -0.93 3.64 -28.99
N GLU A 215 -2.16 4.16 -29.01
CA GLU A 215 -3.00 4.27 -30.17
C GLU A 215 -2.13 4.67 -31.37
N ASP A 216 -2.26 3.89 -32.46
CA ASP A 216 -1.86 4.33 -33.80
C ASP A 216 -2.55 5.68 -34.05
N TYR A 217 -1.82 6.77 -33.85
CA TYR A 217 -2.08 7.98 -34.60
C TYR A 217 -1.65 7.71 -36.05
N ASN A 218 -2.55 7.06 -36.79
CA ASN A 218 -2.62 7.23 -38.23
C ASN A 218 -2.94 8.71 -38.49
N ASP A 219 -1.90 9.53 -38.53
CA ASP A 219 -1.96 10.87 -39.09
C ASP A 219 -1.55 10.75 -40.57
N GLU A 220 -2.49 10.31 -41.39
CA GLU A 220 -2.39 10.46 -42.84
C GLU A 220 -3.26 11.64 -43.30
N ASN A 221 -2.55 12.62 -43.87
CA ASN A 221 -2.96 13.63 -44.84
C ASN A 221 -3.58 14.94 -44.32
N GLU A 222 -2.72 15.96 -44.19
CA GLU A 222 -2.80 17.11 -45.10
C GLU A 222 -1.41 17.44 -45.67
N GLU A 223 -1.31 17.45 -47.00
CA GLU A 223 -0.15 17.90 -47.78
C GLU A 223 0.18 19.37 -47.50
N GLU A 224 1.46 19.73 -47.37
CA GLU A 224 2.05 20.82 -48.17
C GLU A 224 3.59 20.95 -48.03
N THR A 225 4.28 20.51 -49.09
CA THR A 225 5.54 21.00 -49.69
C THR A 225 6.91 20.92 -48.96
N PRO A 226 7.98 20.45 -49.65
CA PRO A 226 9.33 20.36 -49.11
C PRO A 226 10.08 21.70 -49.16
N GLN A 227 10.74 22.07 -48.05
CA GLN A 227 11.73 23.15 -48.02
C GLN A 227 13.17 22.62 -47.92
N PRO A 228 14.15 23.34 -48.51
CA PRO A 228 15.40 22.76 -48.98
C PRO A 228 16.47 22.60 -47.89
N ILE A 229 17.34 21.61 -48.09
CA ILE A 229 18.48 21.25 -47.25
C ILE A 229 19.50 22.41 -47.25
N GLU A 230 19.70 23.06 -46.11
CA GLU A 230 20.89 23.90 -45.90
C GLU A 230 22.07 23.03 -45.46
N GLN A 231 23.10 23.01 -46.31
CA GLN A 231 24.41 22.41 -46.05
C GLN A 231 25.14 23.23 -45.00
N PHE A 232 25.55 22.61 -43.89
CA PHE A 232 26.56 23.17 -42.99
C PHE A 232 27.92 22.51 -43.26
N GLU A 233 28.82 23.28 -43.87
CA GLU A 233 30.25 22.97 -43.98
C GLU A 233 30.91 23.06 -42.59
N ILE A 234 31.58 21.99 -42.17
CA ILE A 234 32.48 21.99 -41.01
C ILE A 234 33.85 22.45 -41.51
N LYS A 235 34.30 23.64 -41.07
CA LYS A 235 35.71 24.04 -41.18
C LYS A 235 36.51 23.33 -40.10
N GLU A 236 37.43 22.47 -40.53
CA GLU A 236 38.51 21.96 -39.68
C GLU A 236 39.42 23.13 -39.27
N SER A 237 39.59 23.32 -37.97
CA SER A 237 40.60 24.22 -37.41
C SER A 237 41.97 23.58 -37.55
N GLU A 238 42.86 24.26 -38.27
CA GLU A 238 44.28 23.90 -38.42
C GLU A 238 44.97 23.74 -37.06
N THR A 239 45.68 22.62 -36.92
CA THR A 239 46.76 22.44 -35.95
C THR A 239 48.06 22.76 -36.67
N PHE A 240 48.72 23.85 -36.29
CA PHE A 240 50.17 23.97 -36.01
C PHE A 240 50.47 25.35 -35.41
#